data_AF-A0AB38PFQ2-F1
#
_entry.id   AF-A0AB38PFQ2-F1
#
_cell.length_a   1.000
_cell.length_b   1.000
_cell.length_c   1.000
_cell.angle_alpha   90.00
_cell.angle_beta   90.00
_cell.angle_gamma   90.00
#
_symmetry.space_group_name_H-M   'P 1'
#
loop_
_entity.id
_entity.type
_entity.pdbx_description
1 polymer ?
#
loop_
_entity_poly.entity_id
_entity_poly.type
_entity_poly.pdbx_seq_one_letter_code
_entity_poly.pdbx_strand_id
1 'polypeptide(L)'
;IQALNQEEKKLTQEITASQQDIIKVDTQSEAKTKDLIQAKKEEIAQAEREVASTPALLAAKNRKLQQLNEELKALQQLGTIRETPDGFASQTDKVLSALNERHEKELLKIRENKERQQQTQAQYNKAVLAEDIRFHTQRLGILEGLEKKTARTRLRQLADIRAKMTESSAKILELQRKLDENEVALLQEQRDKKLAIQEDTYKAAKAQIELNYANLHITQQQRDMLLLSLEESNSRERLGILKEYRKDVEALELQTGDVKIQAVKLSGQKVLEAELANAKDRAAQQKAIETMLSSFKKEFNLFNLPDETDLQLKVLEASY
;
A
#
# COMPACT_ATOMS: atom_id res chain seq x y z
N ILE A 1 75.69 20.89 -14.45
CA ILE A 1 75.72 19.51 -13.87
C ILE A 1 75.26 19.51 -12.40
N GLN A 2 75.77 20.38 -11.50
CA GLN A 2 75.31 20.40 -10.11
C GLN A 2 73.84 20.85 -9.88
N ALA A 3 73.31 21.79 -10.70
CA ALA A 3 71.92 22.26 -10.58
C ALA A 3 70.87 21.19 -10.99
N LEU A 4 71.14 20.46 -12.09
CA LEU A 4 70.28 19.35 -12.55
C LEU A 4 70.14 18.23 -11.50
N ASN A 5 71.20 17.98 -10.73
CA ASN A 5 71.25 16.94 -9.70
C ASN A 5 70.48 17.33 -8.41
N GLN A 6 70.21 18.63 -8.20
CA GLN A 6 69.36 19.09 -7.10
C GLN A 6 67.87 19.01 -7.46
N GLU A 7 67.54 19.35 -8.70
CA GLU A 7 66.16 19.31 -9.21
C GLU A 7 65.63 17.88 -9.33
N GLU A 8 66.48 16.95 -9.78
CA GLU A 8 66.16 15.52 -9.85
C GLU A 8 65.93 14.91 -8.46
N LYS A 9 66.70 15.32 -7.44
CA LYS A 9 66.48 14.91 -6.04
C LYS A 9 65.17 15.46 -5.47
N LYS A 10 64.80 16.69 -5.84
CA LYS A 10 63.56 17.32 -5.40
C LYS A 10 62.34 16.64 -6.03
N LEU A 11 62.38 16.35 -7.34
CA LEU A 11 61.36 15.57 -8.04
C LEU A 11 61.19 14.16 -7.45
N THR A 12 62.30 13.49 -7.12
CA THR A 12 62.25 12.17 -6.49
C THR A 12 61.59 12.21 -5.11
N GLN A 13 61.84 13.27 -4.33
CA GLN A 13 61.17 13.46 -3.03
C GLN A 13 59.67 13.76 -3.18
N GLU A 14 59.28 14.60 -4.14
CA GLU A 14 57.87 14.92 -4.42
C GLU A 14 57.07 13.72 -4.93
N ILE A 15 57.69 12.87 -5.76
CA ILE A 15 57.09 11.60 -6.22
C ILE A 15 56.91 10.63 -5.04
N THR A 16 57.93 10.52 -4.18
CA THR A 16 57.87 9.63 -3.00
C THR A 16 56.79 10.09 -2.01
N ALA A 17 56.67 11.41 -1.79
CA ALA A 17 55.63 11.98 -0.94
C ALA A 17 54.23 11.74 -1.51
N SER A 18 54.04 11.95 -2.82
CA SER A 18 52.75 11.70 -3.49
C SER A 18 52.34 10.21 -3.43
N GLN A 19 53.29 9.29 -3.59
CA GLN A 19 53.02 7.86 -3.45
C GLN A 19 52.61 7.46 -2.03
N GLN A 20 53.23 8.06 -1.00
CA GLN A 20 52.84 7.83 0.39
C GLN A 20 51.45 8.37 0.72
N ASP A 21 51.07 9.51 0.12
CA ASP A 21 49.73 10.08 0.32
C ASP A 21 48.64 9.25 -0.38
N ILE A 22 48.91 8.71 -1.58
CA ILE A 22 47.99 7.78 -2.27
C ILE A 22 47.76 6.51 -1.44
N ILE A 23 48.83 5.91 -0.90
CA ILE A 23 48.75 4.71 -0.06
C ILE A 23 47.94 4.97 1.22
N LYS A 24 48.09 6.15 1.84
CA LYS A 24 47.30 6.56 3.02
C LYS A 24 45.81 6.76 2.69
N VAL A 25 45.51 7.33 1.53
CA VAL A 25 44.13 7.52 1.06
C VAL A 25 43.47 6.17 0.80
N ASP A 26 44.16 5.23 0.16
CA ASP A 26 43.64 3.87 -0.09
C ASP A 26 43.42 3.10 1.22
N THR A 27 44.35 3.14 2.17
CA THR A 27 44.17 2.48 3.47
C THR A 27 43.04 3.11 4.30
N GLN A 28 42.83 4.42 4.23
CA GLN A 28 41.65 5.07 4.84
C GLN A 28 40.34 4.71 4.13
N SER A 29 40.35 4.53 2.81
CA SER A 29 39.19 4.10 2.02
C SER A 29 38.79 2.66 2.37
N GLU A 30 39.78 1.75 2.46
CA GLU A 30 39.55 0.36 2.87
C GLU A 30 39.04 0.26 4.31
N ALA A 31 39.57 1.06 5.24
CA ALA A 31 39.10 1.12 6.62
C ALA A 31 37.63 1.59 6.68
N LYS A 32 37.28 2.68 5.99
CA LYS A 32 35.90 3.17 5.90
C LYS A 32 34.95 2.15 5.29
N THR A 33 35.41 1.40 4.29
CA THR A 33 34.60 0.35 3.63
C THR A 33 34.37 -0.82 4.56
N LYS A 34 35.38 -1.26 5.33
CA LYS A 34 35.24 -2.30 6.36
C LYS A 34 34.29 -1.88 7.48
N ASP A 35 34.37 -0.63 7.94
CA ASP A 35 33.48 -0.08 8.96
C ASP A 35 32.03 -0.01 8.46
N LEU A 36 31.79 0.38 7.20
CA LEU A 36 30.45 0.39 6.60
C LEU A 36 29.86 -1.02 6.47
N ILE A 37 30.67 -2.00 6.06
CA ILE A 37 30.25 -3.40 5.94
C ILE A 37 29.91 -3.96 7.33
N GLN A 38 30.70 -3.64 8.35
CA GLN A 38 30.45 -4.08 9.72
C GLN A 38 29.16 -3.44 10.28
N ALA A 39 28.97 -2.14 10.08
CA ALA A 39 27.75 -1.44 10.46
C ALA A 39 26.51 -2.04 9.76
N LYS A 40 26.60 -2.38 8.47
CA LYS A 40 25.51 -3.01 7.73
C LYS A 40 25.22 -4.45 8.19
N LYS A 41 26.24 -5.22 8.58
CA LYS A 41 26.03 -6.55 9.17
C LYS A 41 25.32 -6.48 10.52
N GLU A 42 25.65 -5.49 11.35
CA GLU A 42 24.99 -5.26 12.63
C GLU A 42 23.53 -4.82 12.44
N GLU A 43 23.27 -3.95 11.47
CA GLU A 43 21.91 -3.52 11.11
C GLU A 43 21.05 -4.69 10.58
N ILE A 44 21.62 -5.58 9.76
CA ILE A 44 20.97 -6.81 9.29
C ILE A 44 20.70 -7.77 10.46
N ALA A 45 21.69 -8.01 11.33
CA ALA A 45 21.51 -8.87 12.50
C ALA A 45 20.46 -8.32 13.48
N GLN A 46 20.33 -7.00 13.58
CA GLN A 46 19.30 -6.34 14.37
C GLN A 46 17.93 -6.49 13.71
N ALA A 47 17.81 -6.29 12.40
CA ALA A 47 16.58 -6.52 11.65
C ALA A 47 16.14 -7.99 11.71
N GLU A 48 17.06 -8.95 11.63
CA GLU A 48 16.77 -10.39 11.78
C GLU A 48 16.29 -10.73 13.20
N ARG A 49 16.83 -10.10 14.25
CA ARG A 49 16.32 -10.24 15.63
C ARG A 49 14.95 -9.61 15.81
N GLU A 50 14.66 -8.50 15.14
CA GLU A 50 13.33 -7.87 15.13
C GLU A 50 12.30 -8.71 14.37
N VAL A 51 12.70 -9.33 13.25
CA VAL A 51 11.90 -10.30 12.48
C VAL A 51 11.73 -11.63 13.23
N ALA A 52 12.72 -12.10 13.98
CA ALA A 52 12.61 -13.30 14.80
C ALA A 52 11.79 -13.08 16.09
N SER A 53 11.78 -11.85 16.62
CA SER A 53 10.98 -11.49 17.80
C SER A 53 9.53 -11.15 17.45
N THR A 54 9.19 -10.86 16.19
CA THR A 54 7.80 -10.56 15.77
C THR A 54 6.84 -11.74 15.91
N PRO A 55 7.18 -13.01 15.56
CA PRO A 55 6.34 -14.16 15.85
C PRO A 55 6.12 -14.40 17.34
N ALA A 56 7.16 -14.26 18.17
CA ALA A 56 7.08 -14.42 19.61
C ALA A 56 6.27 -13.28 20.27
N LEU A 57 6.44 -12.05 19.79
CA LEU A 57 5.69 -10.87 20.23
C LEU A 57 4.22 -10.96 19.78
N LEU A 58 3.94 -11.44 18.58
CA LEU A 58 2.58 -11.71 18.08
C LEU A 58 1.91 -12.82 18.89
N ALA A 59 2.62 -13.93 19.17
CA ALA A 59 2.11 -15.00 20.03
C ALA A 59 1.82 -14.51 21.45
N ALA A 60 2.70 -13.67 22.02
CA ALA A 60 2.50 -13.06 23.33
C ALA A 60 1.32 -12.08 23.33
N LYS A 61 1.17 -11.24 22.29
CA LYS A 61 0.02 -10.34 22.11
C LYS A 61 -1.28 -11.12 21.94
N ASN A 62 -1.26 -12.23 21.19
CA ASN A 62 -2.44 -13.09 20.99
C ASN A 62 -2.83 -13.82 22.29
N ARG A 63 -1.88 -14.32 23.08
CA ARG A 63 -2.15 -14.84 24.43
C ARG A 63 -2.74 -13.78 25.35
N LYS A 64 -2.21 -12.54 25.31
CA LYS A 64 -2.74 -11.42 26.09
C LYS A 64 -4.14 -11.02 25.64
N LEU A 65 -4.44 -11.08 24.33
CA LEU A 65 -5.79 -10.88 23.78
C LEU A 65 -6.75 -11.99 24.18
N GLN A 66 -6.30 -13.24 24.28
CA GLN A 66 -7.11 -14.35 24.79
C GLN A 66 -7.43 -14.16 26.27
N GLN A 67 -6.43 -13.84 27.10
CA GLN A 67 -6.63 -13.55 28.51
C GLN A 67 -7.58 -12.37 28.73
N LEU A 68 -7.40 -11.26 27.98
CA LEU A 68 -8.31 -10.13 28.03
C LEU A 68 -9.73 -10.50 27.58
N ASN A 69 -9.90 -11.36 26.58
CA ASN A 69 -11.24 -11.83 26.18
C ASN A 69 -11.88 -12.74 27.22
N GLU A 70 -11.10 -13.58 27.91
CA GLU A 70 -11.58 -14.40 29.03
C GLU A 70 -11.97 -13.54 30.24
N GLU A 71 -11.16 -12.54 30.57
CA GLU A 71 -11.48 -11.53 31.59
C GLU A 71 -12.72 -10.72 31.19
N LEU A 72 -12.87 -10.35 29.91
CA LEU A 72 -14.05 -9.63 29.43
C LEU A 72 -15.31 -10.51 29.52
N LYS A 73 -15.22 -11.81 29.22
CA LYS A 73 -16.32 -12.78 29.46
C LYS A 73 -16.63 -12.92 30.95
N ALA A 74 -15.62 -13.04 31.80
CA ALA A 74 -15.79 -13.10 33.26
C ALA A 74 -16.40 -11.80 33.81
N LEU A 75 -16.01 -10.64 33.28
CA LEU A 75 -16.56 -9.33 33.63
C LEU A 75 -17.99 -9.14 33.09
N GLN A 76 -18.32 -9.69 31.91
CA GLN A 76 -19.69 -9.76 31.42
C GLN A 76 -20.56 -10.67 32.30
N GLN A 77 -20.00 -11.77 32.82
CA GLN A 77 -20.66 -12.65 33.80
C GLN A 77 -20.77 -12.02 35.20
N LEU A 78 -19.85 -11.15 35.60
CA LEU A 78 -19.91 -10.36 36.84
C LEU A 78 -20.82 -9.13 36.70
N GLY A 79 -20.95 -8.58 35.50
CA GLY A 79 -21.90 -7.51 35.14
C GLY A 79 -23.36 -7.95 35.21
N THR A 80 -23.63 -9.25 35.30
CA THR A 80 -24.95 -9.82 35.62
C THR A 80 -25.32 -9.76 37.11
N ILE A 81 -24.43 -9.30 38.01
CA ILE A 81 -24.76 -9.13 39.44
C ILE A 81 -24.41 -7.71 39.89
N ARG A 82 -25.25 -6.75 39.47
CA ARG A 82 -25.61 -5.58 40.29
C ARG A 82 -27.10 -5.29 40.08
N GLU A 83 -27.90 -5.93 40.92
CA GLU A 83 -29.30 -5.54 41.10
C GLU A 83 -29.35 -4.14 41.73
N THR A 84 -29.84 -3.18 40.97
CA THR A 84 -30.77 -2.18 41.50
C THR A 84 -32.17 -2.55 40.98
N PRO A 85 -33.24 -2.25 41.74
CA PRO A 85 -34.49 -3.02 41.73
C PRO A 85 -35.41 -2.67 40.55
N ASP A 86 -34.96 -2.89 39.32
CA ASP A 86 -35.75 -2.91 38.08
C ASP A 86 -35.23 -3.97 37.07
N GLY A 87 -34.36 -4.88 37.54
CA GLY A 87 -33.60 -5.85 36.74
C GLY A 87 -34.37 -7.07 36.22
N PHE A 88 -35.51 -6.89 35.57
CA PHE A 88 -36.04 -7.92 34.68
C PHE A 88 -35.65 -7.59 33.24
N ALA A 89 -34.74 -8.36 32.65
CA ALA A 89 -34.59 -8.41 31.20
C ALA A 89 -35.99 -8.48 30.57
N SER A 90 -36.32 -7.54 29.68
CA SER A 90 -37.66 -7.44 29.13
C SER A 90 -38.03 -8.77 28.46
N GLN A 91 -39.33 -9.07 28.34
CA GLN A 91 -39.75 -10.25 27.56
C GLN A 91 -39.16 -10.21 26.14
N THR A 92 -38.97 -9.01 25.58
CA THR A 92 -38.28 -8.78 24.30
C THR A 92 -36.82 -9.24 24.35
N ASP A 93 -36.07 -8.88 25.40
CA ASP A 93 -34.65 -9.24 25.55
C ASP A 93 -34.44 -10.75 25.70
N LYS A 94 -35.34 -11.43 26.41
CA LYS A 94 -35.30 -12.90 26.54
C LYS A 94 -35.50 -13.61 25.20
N VAL A 95 -36.32 -13.06 24.31
CA VAL A 95 -36.52 -13.61 22.96
C VAL A 95 -35.29 -13.36 22.08
N LEU A 96 -34.57 -12.26 22.29
CA LEU A 96 -33.39 -11.90 21.52
C LEU A 96 -32.09 -12.57 22.00
N SER A 97 -32.03 -13.14 23.22
CA SER A 97 -30.80 -13.67 23.80
C SER A 97 -30.15 -14.76 22.93
N ALA A 98 -30.94 -15.71 22.41
CA ALA A 98 -30.44 -16.78 21.55
C ALA A 98 -29.84 -16.24 20.23
N LEU A 99 -30.39 -15.14 19.71
CA LEU A 99 -29.85 -14.49 18.52
C LEU A 99 -28.49 -13.83 18.84
N ASN A 100 -28.39 -13.13 19.98
CA ASN A 100 -27.15 -12.50 20.42
C ASN A 100 -26.03 -13.53 20.62
N GLU A 101 -26.32 -14.65 21.29
CA GLU A 101 -25.34 -15.73 21.49
C GLU A 101 -24.87 -16.35 20.17
N ARG A 102 -25.77 -16.51 19.19
CA ARG A 102 -25.40 -17.00 17.86
C ARG A 102 -24.47 -16.02 17.15
N HIS A 103 -24.80 -14.74 17.20
CA HIS A 103 -24.01 -13.69 16.58
C HIS A 103 -22.59 -13.63 17.15
N GLU A 104 -22.44 -13.68 18.47
CA GLU A 104 -21.12 -13.74 19.12
C GLU A 104 -20.29 -14.96 18.66
N LYS A 105 -20.93 -16.13 18.52
CA LYS A 105 -20.26 -17.34 18.00
C LYS A 105 -19.81 -17.18 16.56
N GLU A 106 -20.60 -16.54 15.70
CA GLU A 106 -20.19 -16.29 14.31
C GLU A 106 -19.05 -15.27 14.20
N LEU A 107 -19.07 -14.20 15.00
CA LEU A 107 -17.96 -13.24 15.07
C LEU A 107 -16.64 -13.90 15.53
N LEU A 108 -16.72 -14.84 16.47
CA LEU A 108 -15.55 -15.63 16.88
C LEU A 108 -15.02 -16.50 15.73
N LYS A 109 -15.88 -17.16 14.97
CA LYS A 109 -15.46 -17.93 13.78
C LYS A 109 -14.81 -17.05 12.72
N ILE A 110 -15.37 -15.86 12.46
CA ILE A 110 -14.80 -14.89 11.51
C ILE A 110 -13.40 -14.47 11.97
N ARG A 111 -13.22 -14.23 13.28
CA ARG A 111 -11.90 -13.92 13.86
C ARG A 111 -10.91 -15.07 13.72
N GLU A 112 -11.31 -16.30 14.01
CA GLU A 112 -10.45 -17.48 13.81
C GLU A 112 -10.05 -17.67 12.34
N ASN A 113 -10.97 -17.41 11.41
CA ASN A 113 -10.72 -17.53 9.98
C ASN A 113 -9.70 -16.49 9.48
N LYS A 114 -9.69 -15.27 10.06
CA LYS A 114 -8.71 -14.24 9.72
C LYS A 114 -7.28 -14.76 9.88
N GLU A 115 -7.00 -15.39 11.02
CA GLU A 115 -5.67 -15.92 11.34
C GLU A 115 -5.31 -17.12 10.46
N ARG A 116 -6.26 -18.05 10.28
CA ARG A 116 -6.03 -19.26 9.47
C ARG A 116 -5.76 -18.95 8.00
N GLN A 117 -6.44 -17.95 7.44
CA GLN A 117 -6.39 -17.63 6.01
C GLN A 117 -5.48 -16.43 5.70
N GLN A 118 -4.81 -15.85 6.69
CA GLN A 118 -3.98 -14.64 6.54
C GLN A 118 -4.74 -13.51 5.81
N GLN A 119 -6.01 -13.34 6.15
CA GLN A 119 -6.86 -12.33 5.51
C GLN A 119 -6.35 -10.92 5.78
N THR A 120 -6.52 -10.05 4.79
CA THR A 120 -6.24 -8.63 4.93
C THR A 120 -7.24 -8.00 5.90
N GLN A 121 -6.91 -6.85 6.48
CA GLN A 121 -7.82 -6.19 7.41
C GLN A 121 -9.16 -5.85 6.74
N ALA A 122 -9.15 -5.44 5.47
CA ALA A 122 -10.37 -5.11 4.72
C ALA A 122 -11.21 -6.36 4.41
N GLN A 123 -10.59 -7.52 4.17
CA GLN A 123 -11.31 -8.79 3.98
C GLN A 123 -12.00 -9.24 5.28
N TYR A 124 -11.29 -9.15 6.40
CA TYR A 124 -11.87 -9.43 7.71
C TYR A 124 -13.03 -8.48 8.05
N ASN A 125 -12.84 -7.18 7.84
CA ASN A 125 -13.88 -6.17 8.06
C ASN A 125 -15.13 -6.46 7.22
N LYS A 126 -14.97 -6.88 5.95
CA LYS A 126 -16.10 -7.27 5.09
C LYS A 126 -16.94 -8.37 5.74
N ALA A 127 -16.29 -9.42 6.26
CA ALA A 127 -16.97 -10.54 6.88
C ALA A 127 -17.70 -10.14 8.18
N VAL A 128 -17.06 -9.33 9.02
CA VAL A 128 -17.67 -8.81 10.26
C VAL A 128 -18.89 -7.96 9.94
N LEU A 129 -18.76 -6.99 9.03
CA LEU A 129 -19.86 -6.08 8.67
C LEU A 129 -21.04 -6.83 8.07
N ALA A 130 -20.79 -7.83 7.21
CA ALA A 130 -21.85 -8.67 6.64
C ALA A 130 -22.59 -9.48 7.72
N GLU A 131 -21.88 -10.02 8.71
CA GLU A 131 -22.49 -10.74 9.83
C GLU A 131 -23.28 -9.80 10.76
N ASP A 132 -22.78 -8.59 11.03
CA ASP A 132 -23.49 -7.59 11.83
C ASP A 132 -24.79 -7.14 11.13
N ILE A 133 -24.76 -6.91 9.82
CA ILE A 133 -25.96 -6.58 9.02
C ILE A 133 -26.96 -7.74 9.08
N ARG A 134 -26.48 -8.98 8.91
CA ARG A 134 -27.32 -10.18 9.01
C ARG A 134 -27.98 -10.28 10.38
N PHE A 135 -27.22 -10.05 11.45
CA PHE A 135 -27.71 -10.06 12.83
C PHE A 135 -28.81 -9.02 13.05
N HIS A 136 -28.59 -7.76 12.67
CA HIS A 136 -29.60 -6.72 12.87
C HIS A 136 -30.83 -6.92 11.98
N THR A 137 -30.67 -7.48 10.78
CA THR A 137 -31.80 -7.86 9.90
C THR A 137 -32.65 -8.95 10.55
N GLN A 138 -32.03 -9.98 11.12
CA GLN A 138 -32.76 -11.04 11.86
C GLN A 138 -33.43 -10.50 13.12
N ARG A 139 -32.74 -9.62 13.86
CA ARG A 139 -33.29 -8.94 15.04
C ARG A 139 -34.53 -8.12 14.68
N LEU A 140 -34.49 -7.36 13.58
CA LEU A 140 -35.63 -6.60 13.09
C LEU A 140 -36.82 -7.51 12.75
N GLY A 141 -36.61 -8.61 12.03
CA GLY A 141 -37.68 -9.56 11.70
C GLY A 141 -38.33 -10.22 12.92
N ILE A 142 -37.55 -10.54 13.97
CA ILE A 142 -38.08 -11.05 15.24
C ILE A 142 -38.94 -9.97 15.92
N LEU A 143 -38.45 -8.74 15.99
CA LEU A 143 -39.15 -7.62 16.63
C LEU A 143 -40.45 -7.28 15.91
N GLU A 144 -40.49 -7.27 14.58
CA GLU A 144 -41.73 -7.12 13.78
C GLU A 144 -42.74 -8.23 14.11
N GLY A 145 -42.26 -9.47 14.26
CA GLY A 145 -43.08 -10.60 14.68
C GLY A 145 -43.66 -10.42 16.08
N LEU A 146 -42.87 -9.88 17.01
CA LEU A 146 -43.31 -9.57 18.37
C LEU A 146 -44.32 -8.41 18.41
N GLU A 147 -44.10 -7.36 17.63
CA GLU A 147 -45.03 -6.23 17.55
C GLU A 147 -46.43 -6.71 17.11
N LYS A 148 -46.50 -7.52 16.05
CA LYS A 148 -47.76 -8.06 15.51
C LYS A 148 -48.51 -8.94 16.51
N LYS A 149 -47.78 -9.68 17.37
CA LYS A 149 -48.35 -10.58 18.38
C LYS A 149 -48.68 -9.88 19.70
N THR A 150 -48.17 -8.67 19.93
CA THR A 150 -48.38 -7.94 21.17
C THR A 150 -49.73 -7.23 21.17
N ALA A 151 -50.54 -7.47 22.21
CA ALA A 151 -51.85 -6.82 22.33
C ALA A 151 -51.73 -5.29 22.36
N ARG A 152 -52.61 -4.59 21.63
CA ARG A 152 -52.61 -3.13 21.51
C ARG A 152 -52.71 -2.39 22.84
N THR A 153 -53.24 -3.03 23.87
CA THR A 153 -53.35 -2.49 25.24
C THR A 153 -52.02 -2.50 25.99
N ARG A 154 -51.01 -3.26 25.56
CA ARG A 154 -49.68 -3.33 26.18
C ARG A 154 -48.75 -2.25 25.66
N LEU A 155 -49.12 -0.99 25.91
CA LEU A 155 -48.44 0.18 25.34
C LEU A 155 -46.94 0.26 25.67
N ARG A 156 -46.54 -0.06 26.91
CA ARG A 156 -45.11 -0.06 27.31
C ARG A 156 -44.29 -1.11 26.55
N GLN A 157 -44.83 -2.31 26.37
CA GLN A 157 -44.16 -3.39 25.62
C GLN A 157 -44.05 -3.05 24.13
N LEU A 158 -45.10 -2.46 23.54
CA LEU A 158 -45.07 -2.00 22.15
C LEU A 158 -44.06 -0.87 21.94
N ALA A 159 -43.96 0.07 22.90
CA ALA A 159 -42.97 1.13 22.84
C ALA A 159 -41.53 0.60 22.88
N ASP A 160 -41.25 -0.36 23.76
CA ASP A 160 -39.94 -1.03 23.85
C ASP A 160 -39.58 -1.76 22.54
N ILE A 161 -40.50 -2.55 21.99
CA ILE A 161 -40.29 -3.26 20.71
C ILE A 161 -39.99 -2.26 19.58
N ARG A 162 -40.79 -1.19 19.45
CA ARG A 162 -40.59 -0.17 18.40
C ARG A 162 -39.27 0.59 18.55
N ALA A 163 -38.85 0.87 19.78
CA ALA A 163 -37.56 1.49 20.04
C ALA A 163 -36.41 0.59 19.54
N LYS A 164 -36.44 -0.70 19.87
CA LYS A 164 -35.44 -1.69 19.41
C LYS A 164 -35.50 -1.93 17.90
N MET A 165 -36.67 -1.83 17.26
CA MET A 165 -36.80 -1.88 15.80
C MET A 165 -36.13 -0.68 15.14
N THR A 166 -36.38 0.51 15.68
CA THR A 166 -35.76 1.76 15.21
C THR A 166 -34.24 1.69 15.36
N GLU A 167 -33.75 1.22 16.51
CA GLU A 167 -32.32 0.98 16.76
C GLU A 167 -31.71 0.02 15.73
N SER A 168 -32.35 -1.13 15.51
CA SER A 168 -31.84 -2.15 14.58
C SER A 168 -31.84 -1.65 13.14
N SER A 169 -32.88 -0.92 12.73
CA SER A 169 -32.99 -0.30 11.40
C SER A 169 -31.89 0.75 11.18
N ALA A 170 -31.68 1.63 12.17
CA ALA A 170 -30.60 2.61 12.11
C ALA A 170 -29.22 1.93 12.01
N LYS A 171 -29.02 0.83 12.74
CA LYS A 171 -27.75 0.09 12.71
C LYS A 171 -27.49 -0.59 11.36
N ILE A 172 -28.52 -1.15 10.72
CA ILE A 172 -28.41 -1.71 9.37
C ILE A 172 -27.92 -0.64 8.39
N LEU A 173 -28.50 0.57 8.42
CA LEU A 173 -28.08 1.67 7.54
C LEU A 173 -26.64 2.10 7.79
N GLU A 174 -26.25 2.25 9.06
CA GLU A 174 -24.86 2.59 9.43
C GLU A 174 -23.86 1.52 8.96
N LEU A 175 -24.19 0.24 9.18
CA LEU A 175 -23.34 -0.88 8.80
C LEU A 175 -23.28 -1.06 7.29
N GLN A 176 -24.37 -0.83 6.56
CA GLN A 176 -24.39 -0.88 5.11
C GLN A 176 -23.47 0.18 4.51
N ARG A 177 -23.50 1.41 5.03
CA ARG A 177 -22.56 2.46 4.64
C ARG A 177 -21.11 2.00 4.86
N LYS A 178 -20.80 1.43 6.03
CA LYS A 178 -19.46 0.92 6.34
C LYS A 178 -19.04 -0.25 5.44
N LEU A 179 -19.99 -1.10 5.06
CA LEU A 179 -19.74 -2.20 4.13
C LEU A 179 -19.35 -1.63 2.75
N ASP A 180 -20.10 -0.67 2.24
CA ASP A 180 -19.82 -0.02 0.96
C ASP A 180 -18.45 0.71 0.99
N GLU A 181 -18.14 1.42 2.06
CA GLU A 181 -16.82 2.04 2.28
C GLU A 181 -15.69 1.00 2.29
N ASN A 182 -15.93 -0.17 2.90
CA ASN A 182 -14.98 -1.27 2.95
C ASN A 182 -14.79 -1.97 1.58
N GLU A 183 -15.83 -2.05 0.74
CA GLU A 183 -15.70 -2.57 -0.62
C GLU A 183 -14.82 -1.68 -1.48
N VAL A 184 -14.95 -0.35 -1.35
CA VAL A 184 -14.03 0.60 -1.98
C VAL A 184 -12.61 0.41 -1.45
N ALA A 185 -12.44 0.22 -0.14
CA ALA A 185 -11.12 -0.01 0.46
C ALA A 185 -10.42 -1.28 -0.06
N LEU A 186 -11.18 -2.35 -0.35
CA LEU A 186 -10.63 -3.56 -0.96
C LEU A 186 -10.04 -3.31 -2.35
N LEU A 187 -10.75 -2.55 -3.21
CA LEU A 187 -10.23 -2.16 -4.52
C LEU A 187 -8.99 -1.25 -4.39
N GLN A 188 -8.98 -0.36 -3.39
CA GLN A 188 -7.82 0.48 -3.10
C GLN A 188 -6.60 -0.37 -2.71
N GLU A 189 -6.79 -1.38 -1.86
CA GLU A 189 -5.72 -2.29 -1.44
C GLU A 189 -5.13 -3.04 -2.65
N GLN A 190 -5.98 -3.54 -3.55
CA GLN A 190 -5.54 -4.22 -4.77
C GLN A 190 -4.76 -3.30 -5.70
N ARG A 191 -5.25 -2.08 -5.91
CA ARG A 191 -4.54 -1.03 -6.66
C ARG A 191 -3.17 -0.75 -6.03
N ASP A 192 -3.12 -0.55 -4.71
CA ASP A 192 -1.88 -0.16 -4.03
C ASP A 192 -0.83 -1.28 -4.06
N LYS A 193 -1.26 -2.56 -4.02
CA LYS A 193 -0.37 -3.70 -4.29
C LYS A 193 0.20 -3.67 -5.71
N LYS A 194 -0.64 -3.45 -6.73
CA LYS A 194 -0.18 -3.32 -8.12
C LYS A 194 0.83 -2.17 -8.28
N LEU A 195 0.54 -1.01 -7.67
CA LEU A 195 1.44 0.15 -7.68
C LEU A 195 2.76 -0.11 -6.96
N ALA A 196 2.74 -0.84 -5.83
CA ALA A 196 3.96 -1.20 -5.10
C ALA A 196 4.86 -2.12 -5.94
N ILE A 197 4.28 -3.14 -6.59
CA ILE A 197 5.02 -4.03 -7.49
C ILE A 197 5.62 -3.26 -8.66
N GLN A 198 4.86 -2.34 -9.25
CA GLN A 198 5.34 -1.49 -10.33
C GLN A 198 6.51 -0.60 -9.87
N GLU A 199 6.41 -0.03 -8.66
CA GLU A 199 7.46 0.79 -8.06
C GLU A 199 8.75 -0.01 -7.81
N ASP A 200 8.63 -1.23 -7.29
CA ASP A 200 9.78 -2.11 -7.04
C ASP A 200 10.45 -2.53 -8.35
N THR A 201 9.64 -2.84 -9.38
CA THR A 201 10.12 -3.15 -10.73
C THR A 201 10.87 -1.97 -11.35
N TYR A 202 10.30 -0.77 -11.26
CA TYR A 202 10.95 0.47 -11.71
C TYR A 202 12.29 0.70 -11.00
N LYS A 203 12.34 0.57 -9.68
CA LYS A 203 13.57 0.75 -8.89
C LYS A 203 14.64 -0.25 -9.28
N ALA A 204 14.27 -1.52 -9.47
CA ALA A 204 15.20 -2.56 -9.89
C ALA A 204 15.78 -2.27 -11.29
N ALA A 205 14.92 -1.91 -12.26
CA ALA A 205 15.36 -1.55 -13.61
C ALA A 205 16.28 -0.33 -13.61
N LYS A 206 15.94 0.70 -12.83
CA LYS A 206 16.75 1.90 -12.67
C LYS A 206 18.12 1.57 -12.09
N ALA A 207 18.17 0.78 -11.02
CA ALA A 207 19.44 0.36 -10.41
C ALA A 207 20.32 -0.42 -11.40
N GLN A 208 19.72 -1.25 -12.25
CA GLN A 208 20.47 -1.98 -13.28
C GLN A 208 21.05 -1.05 -14.35
N ILE A 209 20.31 -0.03 -14.80
CA ILE A 209 20.82 0.97 -15.75
C ILE A 209 22.01 1.71 -15.13
N GLU A 210 21.89 2.15 -13.88
CA GLU A 210 22.96 2.85 -13.16
C GLU A 210 24.20 1.96 -12.96
N LEU A 211 24.01 0.67 -12.64
CA LEU A 211 25.10 -0.29 -12.49
C LEU A 211 25.84 -0.52 -13.81
N ASN A 212 25.10 -0.66 -14.92
CA ASN A 212 25.70 -0.80 -16.25
C ASN A 212 26.55 0.43 -16.62
N TYR A 213 26.10 1.63 -16.24
CA TYR A 213 26.86 2.85 -16.45
C TYR A 213 28.12 2.90 -15.57
N ALA A 214 27.98 2.59 -14.28
CA ALA A 214 29.11 2.56 -13.34
C ALA A 214 30.21 1.57 -13.77
N ASN A 215 29.81 0.44 -14.38
CA ASN A 215 30.72 -0.58 -14.91
C ASN A 215 31.18 -0.30 -16.35
N LEU A 216 30.90 0.89 -16.88
CA LEU A 216 31.29 1.34 -18.23
C LEU A 216 30.78 0.42 -19.36
N HIS A 217 29.70 -0.33 -19.12
CA HIS A 217 29.02 -1.13 -20.15
C HIS A 217 28.14 -0.30 -21.06
N ILE A 218 27.71 0.88 -20.60
CA ILE A 218 26.96 1.86 -21.38
C ILE A 218 27.58 3.25 -21.21
N THR A 219 27.39 4.09 -22.23
CA THR A 219 27.80 5.50 -22.19
C THR A 219 26.83 6.33 -21.36
N GLN A 220 27.24 7.56 -20.99
CA GLN A 220 26.35 8.51 -20.31
C GLN A 220 25.10 8.83 -21.16
N GLN A 221 25.26 8.99 -22.47
CA GLN A 221 24.13 9.26 -23.37
C GLN A 221 23.13 8.10 -23.40
N GLN A 222 23.62 6.86 -23.47
CA GLN A 222 22.78 5.66 -23.41
C GLN A 222 22.06 5.54 -22.06
N ARG A 223 22.76 5.80 -20.95
CA ARG A 223 22.16 5.84 -19.62
C ARG A 223 21.01 6.85 -19.57
N ASP A 224 21.24 8.09 -19.98
CA ASP A 224 20.25 9.16 -19.89
C ASP A 224 19.01 8.86 -20.73
N MET A 225 19.19 8.29 -21.93
CA MET A 225 18.08 7.83 -22.77
C MET A 225 17.31 6.65 -22.17
N LEU A 226 18.00 5.65 -21.63
CA LEU A 226 17.37 4.49 -20.97
C LEU A 226 16.56 4.93 -19.74
N LEU A 227 17.08 5.88 -18.95
CA LEU A 227 16.36 6.43 -17.79
C LEU A 227 15.12 7.21 -18.21
N LEU A 228 15.19 8.02 -19.28
CA LEU A 228 14.01 8.73 -19.80
C LEU A 228 12.95 7.77 -20.32
N SER A 229 13.35 6.73 -21.06
CA SER A 229 12.42 5.70 -21.53
C SER A 229 11.81 4.90 -20.37
N LEU A 230 12.58 4.64 -19.32
CA LEU A 230 12.10 3.98 -18.11
C LEU A 230 11.08 4.84 -17.36
N GLU A 231 11.30 6.16 -17.28
CA GLU A 231 10.37 7.08 -16.62
C GLU A 231 9.03 7.17 -17.35
N GLU A 232 9.05 7.31 -18.69
CA GLU A 232 7.81 7.34 -19.50
C GLU A 232 7.04 6.02 -19.38
N SER A 233 7.74 4.89 -19.47
CA SER A 233 7.13 3.57 -19.30
C SER A 233 6.53 3.41 -17.90
N ASN A 234 7.24 3.84 -16.86
CA ASN A 234 6.75 3.77 -15.48
C ASN A 234 5.48 4.60 -15.28
N SER A 235 5.45 5.85 -15.73
CA SER A 235 4.25 6.68 -15.59
C SER A 235 3.08 6.17 -16.44
N ARG A 236 3.35 5.56 -17.59
CA ARG A 236 2.35 4.90 -18.44
C ARG A 236 1.72 3.68 -17.73
N GLU A 237 2.54 2.80 -17.16
CA GLU A 237 2.04 1.61 -16.44
C GLU A 237 1.24 2.01 -15.19
N ARG A 238 1.73 2.99 -14.42
CA ARG A 238 0.99 3.54 -13.27
C ARG A 238 -0.36 4.14 -13.69
N LEU A 239 -0.40 4.84 -14.82
CA LEU A 239 -1.65 5.35 -15.38
C LEU A 239 -2.61 4.20 -15.76
N GLY A 240 -2.10 3.13 -16.37
CA GLY A 240 -2.86 1.92 -16.68
C GLY A 240 -3.53 1.32 -15.45
N ILE A 241 -2.77 1.11 -14.37
CA ILE A 241 -3.26 0.59 -13.09
C ILE A 241 -4.38 1.48 -12.53
N LEU A 242 -4.23 2.81 -12.61
CA LEU A 242 -5.22 3.75 -12.10
C LEU A 242 -6.49 3.81 -12.95
N LYS A 243 -6.38 3.65 -14.27
CA LYS A 243 -7.53 3.52 -15.17
C LYS A 243 -8.33 2.25 -14.91
N GLU A 244 -7.65 1.14 -14.67
CA GLU A 244 -8.27 -0.13 -14.28
C GLU A 244 -9.00 0.02 -12.93
N TYR A 245 -8.34 0.58 -11.91
CA TYR A 245 -8.95 0.86 -10.61
C TYR A 245 -10.20 1.75 -10.74
N ARG A 246 -10.16 2.80 -11.57
CA ARG A 246 -11.33 3.65 -11.82
C ARG A 246 -12.47 2.86 -12.45
N LYS A 247 -12.19 2.01 -13.43
CA LYS A 247 -13.19 1.14 -14.07
C LYS A 247 -13.83 0.20 -13.05
N ASP A 248 -13.05 -0.41 -12.18
CA ASP A 248 -13.56 -1.30 -11.12
C ASP A 248 -14.44 -0.53 -10.13
N VAL A 249 -14.02 0.67 -9.73
CA VAL A 249 -14.82 1.56 -8.89
C VAL A 249 -16.12 1.98 -9.58
N GLU A 250 -16.11 2.27 -10.88
CA GLU A 250 -17.29 2.61 -11.66
C GLU A 250 -18.26 1.42 -11.80
N ALA A 251 -17.76 0.20 -11.89
CA ALA A 251 -18.55 -1.02 -11.93
C ALA A 251 -19.11 -1.46 -10.56
N LEU A 252 -18.56 -0.97 -9.45
CA LEU A 252 -18.95 -1.38 -8.11
C LEU A 252 -20.39 -0.98 -7.76
N GLU A 253 -21.26 -1.94 -7.45
CA GLU A 253 -22.64 -1.67 -7.03
C GLU A 253 -22.69 -1.42 -5.53
N LEU A 254 -22.86 -0.15 -5.14
CA LEU A 254 -22.97 0.26 -3.73
C LEU A 254 -24.39 0.69 -3.42
N GLN A 255 -24.86 0.35 -2.22
CA GLN A 255 -26.21 0.74 -1.77
C GLN A 255 -26.27 2.21 -1.32
N THR A 256 -25.12 2.77 -0.94
CA THR A 256 -24.97 4.11 -0.39
C THR A 256 -24.45 5.07 -1.47
N GLY A 257 -25.36 5.90 -2.01
CA GLY A 257 -25.08 6.75 -3.17
C GLY A 257 -23.95 7.77 -2.96
N ASP A 258 -23.81 8.36 -1.78
CA ASP A 258 -22.73 9.32 -1.50
C ASP A 258 -21.35 8.65 -1.44
N VAL A 259 -21.27 7.42 -0.92
CA VAL A 259 -20.02 6.63 -0.94
C VAL A 259 -19.59 6.36 -2.39
N LYS A 260 -20.53 5.99 -3.26
CA LYS A 260 -20.26 5.79 -4.70
C LYS A 260 -19.76 7.06 -5.37
N ILE A 261 -20.43 8.20 -5.16
CA ILE A 261 -20.04 9.49 -5.74
C ILE A 261 -18.63 9.86 -5.30
N GLN A 262 -18.32 9.73 -4.01
CA GLN A 262 -16.99 10.05 -3.48
C GLN A 262 -15.91 9.12 -4.07
N ALA A 263 -16.17 7.81 -4.16
CA ALA A 263 -15.23 6.86 -4.72
C ALA A 263 -14.93 7.12 -6.21
N VAL A 264 -15.96 7.40 -7.01
CA VAL A 264 -15.82 7.75 -8.43
C VAL A 264 -15.06 9.07 -8.60
N LYS A 265 -15.39 10.09 -7.80
CA LYS A 265 -14.66 11.38 -7.82
C LYS A 265 -13.18 11.21 -7.50
N LEU A 266 -12.85 10.51 -6.42
CA LEU A 266 -11.46 10.30 -5.99
C LEU A 266 -10.67 9.45 -6.97
N SER A 267 -11.27 8.39 -7.53
CA SER A 267 -10.61 7.57 -8.56
C SER A 267 -10.38 8.37 -9.86
N GLY A 268 -11.35 9.19 -10.27
CA GLY A 268 -11.20 10.12 -11.39
C GLY A 268 -10.07 11.12 -11.20
N GLN A 269 -9.96 11.73 -10.01
CA GLN A 269 -8.88 12.65 -9.68
C GLN A 269 -7.50 11.97 -9.79
N LYS A 270 -7.34 10.75 -9.25
CA LYS A 270 -6.08 10.01 -9.34
C LYS A 270 -5.70 9.69 -10.80
N VAL A 271 -6.67 9.37 -11.65
CA VAL A 271 -6.42 9.17 -13.09
C VAL A 271 -5.92 10.46 -13.73
N LEU A 272 -6.59 11.59 -13.48
CA LEU A 272 -6.17 12.89 -14.04
C LEU A 272 -4.75 13.29 -13.62
N GLU A 273 -4.40 13.08 -12.35
CA GLU A 273 -3.05 13.34 -11.83
C GLU A 273 -2.00 12.46 -12.54
N ALA A 274 -2.31 11.18 -12.78
CA ALA A 274 -1.43 10.27 -13.48
C ALA A 274 -1.35 10.54 -14.99
N GLU A 275 -2.43 10.98 -15.62
CA GLU A 275 -2.42 11.41 -17.03
C GLU A 275 -1.52 12.63 -17.23
N LEU A 276 -1.58 13.59 -16.30
CA LEU A 276 -0.70 14.75 -16.33
C LEU A 276 0.77 14.37 -16.13
N ALA A 277 1.06 13.45 -15.21
CA ALA A 277 2.42 12.94 -15.01
C ALA A 277 2.95 12.24 -16.28
N ASN A 278 2.18 11.30 -16.84
CA ASN A 278 2.57 10.59 -18.05
C ASN A 278 2.76 11.53 -19.25
N ALA A 279 1.90 12.53 -19.41
CA ALA A 279 2.05 13.53 -20.46
C ALA A 279 3.35 14.33 -20.33
N LYS A 280 3.75 14.67 -19.09
CA LYS A 280 5.02 15.36 -18.82
C LYS A 280 6.23 14.48 -19.16
N ASP A 281 6.23 13.22 -18.74
CA ASP A 281 7.35 12.32 -19.00
C ASP A 281 7.50 12.01 -20.48
N ARG A 282 6.37 11.80 -21.18
CA ARG A 282 6.35 11.64 -22.63
C ARG A 282 6.88 12.87 -23.36
N ALA A 283 6.50 14.07 -22.93
CA ALA A 283 7.03 15.31 -23.50
C ALA A 283 8.54 15.47 -23.23
N ALA A 284 9.02 15.09 -22.04
CA ALA A 284 10.44 15.11 -21.72
C ALA A 284 11.24 14.14 -22.60
N GLN A 285 10.73 12.92 -22.79
CA GLN A 285 11.32 11.91 -23.67
C GLN A 285 11.38 12.42 -25.12
N GLN A 286 10.28 12.97 -25.65
CA GLN A 286 10.23 13.53 -27.01
C GLN A 286 11.26 14.64 -27.20
N LYS A 287 11.32 15.59 -26.26
CA LYS A 287 12.30 16.69 -26.31
C LYS A 287 13.75 16.20 -26.30
N ALA A 288 14.05 15.13 -25.56
CA ALA A 288 15.38 14.55 -25.54
C ALA A 288 15.74 13.90 -26.89
N ILE A 289 14.82 13.14 -27.48
CA ILE A 289 15.00 12.54 -28.82
C ILE A 289 15.22 13.63 -29.87
N GLU A 290 14.41 14.69 -29.86
CA GLU A 290 14.57 15.83 -30.78
C GLU A 290 15.94 16.51 -30.63
N THR A 291 16.41 16.67 -29.39
CA THR A 291 17.72 17.25 -29.10
C THR A 291 18.85 16.37 -29.61
N MET A 292 18.75 15.05 -29.40
CA MET A 292 19.73 14.07 -29.87
C MET A 292 19.78 14.02 -31.40
N LEU A 293 18.61 14.00 -32.06
CA LEU A 293 18.49 14.02 -33.52
C LEU A 293 19.09 15.31 -34.11
N SER A 294 18.85 16.46 -33.49
CA SER A 294 19.42 17.74 -33.91
C SER A 294 20.95 17.76 -33.79
N SER A 295 21.49 17.24 -32.69
CA SER A 295 22.94 17.11 -32.48
C SER A 295 23.57 16.17 -33.52
N PHE A 296 22.94 15.02 -33.80
CA PHE A 296 23.39 14.08 -34.82
C PHE A 296 23.38 14.70 -36.22
N LYS A 297 22.29 15.37 -36.62
CA LYS A 297 22.21 16.08 -37.92
C LYS A 297 23.33 17.11 -38.08
N LYS A 298 23.68 17.84 -37.01
CA LYS A 298 24.80 18.79 -36.99
C LYS A 298 26.16 18.11 -37.12
N GLU A 299 26.41 17.06 -36.36
CA GLU A 299 27.70 16.36 -36.35
C GLU A 299 28.01 15.72 -37.71
N PHE A 300 27.01 15.17 -38.38
CA PHE A 300 27.15 14.51 -39.68
C PHE A 300 26.81 15.40 -40.88
N ASN A 301 26.52 16.68 -40.66
CA ASN A 301 26.20 17.66 -41.69
C ASN A 301 25.01 17.22 -42.61
N LEU A 302 24.04 16.50 -42.04
CA LEU A 302 22.95 15.81 -42.76
C LEU A 302 21.74 16.70 -43.05
N PHE A 303 21.95 17.98 -43.33
CA PHE A 303 20.86 18.96 -43.45
C PHE A 303 19.99 18.82 -44.71
N ASN A 304 20.39 17.99 -45.69
CA ASN A 304 19.87 18.08 -47.07
C ASN A 304 19.40 16.76 -47.72
N LEU A 305 19.04 15.68 -47.00
CA LEU A 305 18.51 14.45 -47.63
C LEU A 305 17.04 14.10 -47.29
N PRO A 306 16.32 13.38 -48.17
CA PRO A 306 14.93 12.95 -47.97
C PRO A 306 14.75 11.86 -46.87
N ASP A 307 15.82 11.53 -46.16
CA ASP A 307 16.00 10.35 -45.30
C ASP A 307 15.59 10.57 -43.83
N GLU A 308 14.57 11.37 -43.56
CA GLU A 308 14.14 11.62 -42.18
C GLU A 308 13.68 10.32 -41.46
N THR A 309 13.14 9.37 -42.23
CA THR A 309 12.74 8.05 -41.74
C THR A 309 13.93 7.12 -41.47
N ASP A 310 14.95 7.14 -42.33
CA ASP A 310 16.19 6.34 -42.17
C ASP A 310 17.05 6.87 -41.01
N LEU A 311 17.06 8.18 -40.79
CA LEU A 311 17.69 8.79 -39.60
C LEU A 311 16.96 8.40 -38.31
N GLN A 312 15.63 8.41 -38.31
CA GLN A 312 14.84 7.99 -37.16
C GLN A 312 15.12 6.52 -36.82
N LEU A 313 15.25 5.65 -37.82
CA LEU A 313 15.58 4.24 -37.62
C LEU A 313 16.98 4.05 -37.02
N LYS A 314 18.01 4.73 -37.55
CA LYS A 314 19.38 4.66 -37.02
C LYS A 314 19.53 5.22 -35.62
N VAL A 315 18.82 6.29 -35.29
CA VAL A 315 18.76 6.82 -33.92
C VAL A 315 18.08 5.80 -33.00
N LEU A 316 17.01 5.13 -33.46
CA LEU A 316 16.38 4.04 -32.73
C LEU A 316 17.35 2.88 -32.49
N GLU A 317 18.07 2.42 -33.53
CA GLU A 317 19.07 1.34 -33.45
C GLU A 317 20.28 1.69 -32.57
N ALA A 318 20.70 2.95 -32.53
CA ALA A 318 21.76 3.38 -31.59
C ALA A 318 21.26 3.47 -30.14
N SER A 319 19.93 3.48 -29.94
CA SER A 319 19.27 3.65 -28.65
C SER A 319 18.79 2.33 -28.03
N TYR A 320 18.78 1.21 -28.76
CA TYR A 320 18.33 -0.12 -28.34
C TYR A 320 19.43 -1.18 -28.52
#